data_AF-A0A4Y9SC82-F1
#
_entry.id   AF-A0A4Y9SC82-F1
#
_cell.length_a   1.000
_cell.length_b   1.000
_cell.length_c   1.000
_cell.angle_alpha   90.00
_cell.angle_beta   90.00
_cell.angle_gamma   90.00
#
_symmetry.space_group_name_H-M   'P 1'
#
loop_
_entity.id
_entity.type
_entity.pdbx_description
1 polymer ?
#
loop_
_entity_poly.entity_id
_entity_poly.type
_entity_poly.pdbx_seq_one_letter_code
_entity_poly.pdbx_strand_id
1 'polypeptide(L)'
;MLSAHQAHATFLFSLGPDHTGWALRRAFRPGFFKKVSRTSVVEHYGFKTLMYGVLLPGPKIANKCADQIRAVGDAGFDVGIHTWDHVVWQDNVRKKNLHWTMNTMRRAEDHYRRIFGMPPHTHGAAGWQMNEYAFIEHDAAGYMYASDGRALLNEDGSLKQSKAGPYRIQGMRHIQLPTTLPTLDEILGREINGRTIDTKNVAEFLLELTARDRRDHVYTLHAELEGQKLAPVFEALLAGWKAQGYRLASMADYYEKVKDQPLPEYPVQWGEVPGRSGQLIVLDTQQ
;
A
#
# COMPACT_ATOMS: atom_id res chain seq x y z
N MET A 1 13.99 11.98 7.51
CA MET A 1 12.93 11.49 8.43
C MET A 1 13.16 10.04 8.82
N LEU A 2 12.94 9.04 7.97
CA LEU A 2 13.11 7.61 8.33
C LEU A 2 14.46 7.28 8.98
N SER A 3 15.57 7.70 8.37
CA SER A 3 16.92 7.46 8.92
C SER A 3 17.13 8.10 10.30
N ALA A 4 16.55 9.28 10.55
CA ALA A 4 16.62 9.95 11.85
C ALA A 4 15.89 9.17 12.95
N HIS A 5 14.84 8.41 12.58
CA HIS A 5 14.14 7.51 13.48
C HIS A 5 14.72 6.09 13.52
N GLN A 6 15.75 5.79 12.73
CA GLN A 6 16.26 4.43 12.51
C GLN A 6 15.15 3.49 12.04
N ALA A 7 14.26 4.02 11.19
CA ALA A 7 13.14 3.26 10.65
C ALA A 7 13.55 2.60 9.35
N HIS A 8 13.44 1.27 9.29
CA HIS A 8 13.49 0.54 8.03
C HIS A 8 12.12 0.59 7.38
N ALA A 9 12.08 0.55 6.05
CA ALA A 9 10.83 0.62 5.29
C ALA A 9 11.02 -0.06 3.92
N THR A 10 9.89 -0.44 3.32
CA THR A 10 9.84 -0.94 1.96
C THR A 10 9.23 0.12 1.05
N PHE A 11 9.94 0.48 -0.01
CA PHE A 11 9.47 1.40 -1.04
C PHE A 11 8.99 0.62 -2.25
N LEU A 12 7.74 0.86 -2.64
CA LEU A 12 7.10 0.20 -3.78
C LEU A 12 6.95 1.21 -4.91
N PHE A 13 7.55 0.93 -6.07
CA PHE A 13 7.58 1.90 -7.17
C PHE A 13 6.63 1.54 -8.32
N SER A 14 5.95 2.57 -8.85
CA SER A 14 5.31 2.47 -10.17
C SER A 14 6.34 2.80 -11.26
N LEU A 15 6.61 1.84 -12.15
CA LEU A 15 7.81 1.88 -13.02
C LEU A 15 7.53 2.23 -14.49
N GLY A 16 6.28 2.50 -14.82
CA GLY A 16 5.82 2.88 -16.15
C GLY A 16 5.39 4.35 -16.25
N PRO A 17 4.54 4.67 -17.24
CA PRO A 17 4.00 6.01 -17.42
C PRO A 17 3.13 6.44 -16.23
N ASP A 18 3.20 7.72 -15.89
CA ASP A 18 2.35 8.30 -14.84
C ASP A 18 1.03 8.81 -15.42
N HIS A 19 0.01 7.97 -15.39
CA HIS A 19 -1.35 8.36 -15.75
C HIS A 19 -2.21 8.76 -14.55
N THR A 20 -1.62 9.19 -13.42
CA THR A 20 -2.37 9.52 -12.19
C THR A 20 -3.53 10.48 -12.42
N GLY A 21 -3.45 11.42 -13.36
CA GLY A 21 -4.55 12.35 -13.66
C GLY A 21 -5.70 11.76 -14.46
N TRP A 22 -5.55 10.56 -15.02
CA TRP A 22 -6.70 9.79 -15.50
C TRP A 22 -7.55 9.28 -14.33
N ALA A 23 -7.01 9.22 -13.11
CA ALA A 23 -7.79 8.89 -11.91
C ALA A 23 -8.89 9.93 -11.62
N LEU A 24 -8.84 11.15 -12.19
CA LEU A 24 -9.98 12.08 -12.14
C LEU A 24 -11.24 11.54 -12.83
N ARG A 25 -11.11 10.57 -13.75
CA ARG A 25 -12.28 9.87 -14.32
C ARG A 25 -13.10 9.15 -13.25
N ARG A 26 -12.51 8.83 -12.08
CA ARG A 26 -13.21 8.22 -10.94
C ARG A 26 -14.17 9.20 -10.26
N ALA A 27 -13.99 10.51 -10.44
CA ALA A 27 -14.93 11.52 -9.95
C ALA A 27 -16.32 11.41 -10.60
N PHE A 28 -16.41 10.73 -11.76
CA PHE A 28 -17.65 10.49 -12.48
C PHE A 28 -18.33 9.14 -12.16
N ARG A 29 -17.79 8.33 -11.24
CA ARG A 29 -18.43 7.08 -10.80
C ARG A 29 -19.48 7.37 -9.70
N PRO A 30 -20.70 6.78 -9.76
CA PRO A 30 -21.70 6.93 -8.70
C PRO A 30 -21.14 6.47 -7.35
N GLY A 31 -21.21 7.32 -6.32
CA GLY A 31 -20.64 7.06 -4.99
C GLY A 31 -19.41 7.91 -4.64
N PHE A 32 -18.69 8.46 -5.63
CA PHE A 32 -17.57 9.38 -5.37
C PHE A 32 -18.06 10.69 -4.72
N PHE A 33 -19.25 11.17 -5.07
CA PHE A 33 -19.82 12.40 -4.49
C PHE A 33 -20.21 12.28 -3.01
N LYS A 34 -20.46 11.08 -2.46
CA LYS A 34 -20.59 10.88 -1.00
C LYS A 34 -19.27 11.15 -0.27
N LYS A 35 -18.13 11.04 -0.97
CA LYS A 35 -16.78 11.38 -0.48
C LYS A 35 -16.51 12.89 -0.54
N VAL A 36 -17.15 13.62 -1.45
CA VAL A 36 -16.93 15.07 -1.63
C VAL A 36 -17.79 15.92 -0.69
N SER A 37 -18.98 15.43 -0.29
CA SER A 37 -19.89 16.22 0.57
C SER A 37 -19.57 16.13 2.07
N ARG A 38 -18.65 15.26 2.49
CA ARG A 38 -18.34 14.97 3.91
C ARG A 38 -16.95 15.39 4.35
N THR A 39 -16.15 15.91 3.44
CA THR A 39 -14.78 16.26 3.74
C THR A 39 -14.50 17.60 3.08
N SER A 40 -13.88 18.50 3.83
CA SER A 40 -13.04 19.56 3.29
C SER A 40 -11.81 18.92 2.57
N VAL A 41 -12.07 18.05 1.57
CA VAL A 41 -11.06 17.43 0.71
C VAL A 41 -10.35 18.53 -0.09
N VAL A 42 -11.05 19.61 -0.43
CA VAL A 42 -10.52 20.71 -1.25
C VAL A 42 -9.45 21.52 -0.51
N GLU A 43 -9.54 21.65 0.81
CA GLU A 43 -8.63 22.49 1.60
C GLU A 43 -7.36 21.74 2.02
N HIS A 44 -7.44 20.40 2.16
CA HIS A 44 -6.30 19.55 2.52
C HIS A 44 -5.55 18.97 1.31
N TYR A 45 -6.28 18.55 0.26
CA TYR A 45 -5.68 18.12 -1.00
C TYR A 45 -5.47 19.33 -1.89
N GLY A 46 -4.33 19.99 -1.69
CA GLY A 46 -3.90 21.09 -2.56
C GLY A 46 -4.13 20.74 -4.03
N PHE A 47 -4.97 21.53 -4.68
CA PHE A 47 -5.50 21.38 -6.04
C PHE A 47 -4.45 20.96 -7.10
N LYS A 48 -3.18 21.31 -6.88
CA LYS A 48 -2.03 20.96 -7.72
C LYS A 48 -1.79 19.45 -7.86
N THR A 49 -1.99 18.66 -6.80
CA THR A 49 -1.76 17.20 -6.83
C THR A 49 -2.87 16.45 -7.56
N LEU A 50 -4.10 17.00 -7.58
CA LEU A 50 -5.19 16.47 -8.40
C LEU A 50 -4.98 16.73 -9.91
N MET A 51 -4.14 17.69 -10.31
CA MET A 51 -4.04 18.11 -11.72
C MET A 51 -2.93 17.42 -12.55
N TYR A 52 -2.05 16.62 -11.94
CA TYR A 52 -1.06 15.87 -12.72
C TYR A 52 -1.74 14.78 -13.54
N GLY A 53 -1.78 14.94 -14.87
CA GLY A 53 -2.32 13.98 -15.84
C GLY A 53 -3.72 14.29 -16.40
N VAL A 54 -4.28 15.48 -16.10
CA VAL A 54 -5.57 15.92 -16.69
C VAL A 54 -5.36 16.64 -18.04
N LEU A 55 -4.26 17.37 -18.23
CA LEU A 55 -4.04 18.21 -19.43
C LEU A 55 -2.63 18.12 -20.03
N LEU A 56 -1.75 17.29 -19.47
CA LEU A 56 -0.39 17.08 -19.99
C LEU A 56 -0.04 15.58 -19.96
N PRO A 57 0.72 15.08 -20.95
CA PRO A 57 1.18 13.70 -20.95
C PRO A 57 1.95 13.41 -19.66
N GLY A 58 1.58 12.31 -19.01
CA GLY A 58 2.23 11.83 -17.80
C GLY A 58 3.75 11.74 -17.97
N PRO A 59 4.56 12.26 -17.02
CA PRO A 59 5.99 12.07 -17.09
C PRO A 59 6.31 10.56 -17.11
N LYS A 60 7.28 10.17 -17.95
CA LYS A 60 7.88 8.83 -17.86
C LYS A 60 8.73 8.76 -16.59
N ILE A 61 8.11 8.46 -15.45
CA ILE A 61 8.73 8.54 -14.12
C ILE A 61 10.00 7.70 -14.05
N ALA A 62 9.98 6.45 -14.50
CA ALA A 62 11.16 5.59 -14.37
C ALA A 62 12.40 6.07 -15.13
N ASN A 63 12.25 6.82 -16.24
CA ASN A 63 13.41 7.33 -16.98
C ASN A 63 13.89 8.69 -16.46
N LYS A 64 13.01 9.49 -15.85
CA LYS A 64 13.37 10.81 -15.30
C LYS A 64 13.74 10.77 -13.82
N CYS A 65 13.32 9.73 -13.12
CA CYS A 65 13.50 9.56 -11.69
C CYS A 65 14.33 8.31 -11.32
N ALA A 66 15.00 7.67 -12.31
CA ALA A 66 15.78 6.45 -12.08
C ALA A 66 16.80 6.63 -10.96
N ASP A 67 17.49 7.77 -10.93
CA ASP A 67 18.53 8.05 -9.94
C ASP A 67 17.95 8.24 -8.53
N GLN A 68 16.78 8.88 -8.41
CA GLN A 68 16.08 9.02 -7.14
C GLN A 68 15.56 7.67 -6.64
N ILE A 69 15.04 6.83 -7.55
CA ILE A 69 14.58 5.48 -7.21
C ILE A 69 15.77 4.63 -6.75
N ARG A 70 16.90 4.69 -7.46
CA ARG A 70 18.13 3.97 -7.09
C ARG A 70 18.69 4.44 -5.75
N ALA A 71 18.68 5.74 -5.50
CA ALA A 71 19.16 6.33 -4.25
C ALA A 71 18.42 5.81 -3.01
N VAL A 72 17.17 5.38 -3.14
CA VAL A 72 16.43 4.71 -2.05
C VAL A 72 17.04 3.35 -1.72
N GLY A 73 17.35 2.55 -2.73
CA GLY A 73 18.06 1.27 -2.55
C GLY A 73 19.48 1.46 -2.02
N ASP A 74 20.23 2.43 -2.57
CA ASP A 74 21.59 2.77 -2.13
C ASP A 74 21.62 3.25 -0.67
N ALA A 75 20.52 3.82 -0.17
CA ALA A 75 20.34 4.19 1.23
C ALA A 75 20.02 3.00 2.16
N GLY A 76 19.94 1.78 1.62
CA GLY A 76 19.72 0.55 2.37
C GLY A 76 18.24 0.22 2.67
N PHE A 77 17.29 0.89 2.01
CA PHE A 77 15.88 0.54 2.15
C PHE A 77 15.52 -0.68 1.30
N ASP A 78 14.52 -1.43 1.74
CA ASP A 78 13.91 -2.49 0.94
C ASP A 78 13.13 -1.84 -0.23
N VAL A 79 13.25 -2.41 -1.43
CA VAL A 79 12.69 -1.84 -2.65
C VAL A 79 11.97 -2.90 -3.48
N GLY A 80 10.76 -2.59 -3.91
CA GLY A 80 9.90 -3.50 -4.66
C GLY A 80 9.06 -2.82 -5.71
N ILE A 81 8.19 -3.61 -6.34
CA ILE A 81 7.32 -3.15 -7.41
C ILE A 81 5.93 -2.83 -6.85
N HIS A 82 5.40 -1.66 -7.21
CA HIS A 82 4.01 -1.33 -6.97
C HIS A 82 3.12 -1.74 -8.15
N THR A 83 3.56 -1.38 -9.38
CA THR A 83 3.01 -1.81 -10.66
C THR A 83 3.81 -1.20 -11.83
N TRP A 84 3.41 -1.47 -13.08
CA TRP A 84 3.84 -0.69 -14.24
C TRP A 84 3.11 0.65 -14.32
N ASP A 85 1.78 0.66 -14.33
CA ASP A 85 0.97 1.86 -14.46
C ASP A 85 -0.14 1.82 -13.40
N HIS A 86 -0.05 2.73 -12.43
CA HIS A 86 -0.91 2.74 -11.25
C HIS A 86 -2.41 2.75 -11.58
N VAL A 87 -2.83 3.67 -12.46
CA VAL A 87 -4.25 3.84 -12.77
C VAL A 87 -4.75 2.70 -13.62
N VAL A 88 -3.98 2.32 -14.65
CA VAL A 88 -4.36 1.23 -15.54
C VAL A 88 -4.46 -0.09 -14.77
N TRP A 89 -3.54 -0.37 -13.86
CA TRP A 89 -3.57 -1.54 -13.01
C TRP A 89 -4.81 -1.55 -12.11
N GLN A 90 -4.93 -0.55 -11.24
CA GLN A 90 -5.97 -0.48 -10.22
C GLN A 90 -7.38 -0.56 -10.83
N ASP A 91 -7.58 0.06 -11.99
CA ASP A 91 -8.92 0.11 -12.60
C ASP A 91 -9.29 -1.18 -13.35
N ASN A 92 -8.31 -2.03 -13.71
CA ASN A 92 -8.54 -3.08 -14.70
C ASN A 92 -8.10 -4.50 -14.28
N VAL A 93 -7.02 -4.66 -13.52
CA VAL A 93 -6.32 -5.96 -13.36
C VAL A 93 -7.25 -7.10 -12.98
N ARG A 94 -8.23 -6.86 -12.10
CA ARG A 94 -9.21 -7.85 -11.64
C ARG A 94 -9.92 -8.59 -12.78
N LYS A 95 -10.16 -7.92 -13.90
CA LYS A 95 -10.92 -8.47 -15.05
C LYS A 95 -10.04 -8.80 -16.25
N LYS A 96 -8.72 -8.64 -16.12
CA LYS A 96 -7.79 -8.86 -17.23
C LYS A 96 -7.36 -10.33 -17.30
N ASN A 97 -7.04 -10.75 -18.52
CA ASN A 97 -6.60 -12.11 -18.80
C ASN A 97 -5.11 -12.31 -18.51
N LEU A 98 -4.65 -13.55 -18.63
CA LEU A 98 -3.26 -13.96 -18.44
C LEU A 98 -2.30 -13.08 -19.25
N HIS A 99 -2.49 -12.98 -20.57
CA HIS A 99 -1.57 -12.27 -21.45
C HIS A 99 -1.37 -10.80 -21.05
N TRP A 100 -2.46 -10.09 -20.78
CA TRP A 100 -2.38 -8.70 -20.34
C TRP A 100 -1.65 -8.56 -19.00
N THR A 101 -1.94 -9.47 -18.07
CA THR A 101 -1.37 -9.44 -16.71
C THR A 101 0.13 -9.69 -16.75
N MET A 102 0.56 -10.78 -17.39
CA MET A 102 1.98 -11.12 -17.53
C MET A 102 2.76 -10.00 -18.21
N ASN A 103 2.23 -9.47 -19.32
CA ASN A 103 2.90 -8.39 -20.04
C ASN A 103 3.04 -7.13 -19.18
N THR A 104 2.03 -6.79 -18.36
CA THR A 104 2.10 -5.62 -17.49
C THR A 104 3.11 -5.81 -16.36
N MET A 105 3.13 -6.97 -15.71
CA MET A 105 4.07 -7.28 -14.63
C MET A 105 5.52 -7.35 -15.12
N ARG A 106 5.77 -8.10 -16.20
CA ARG A 106 7.13 -8.25 -16.76
C ARG A 106 7.73 -6.93 -17.22
N ARG A 107 6.91 -5.99 -17.72
CA ARG A 107 7.39 -4.64 -18.03
C ARG A 107 7.87 -3.88 -16.80
N ALA A 108 7.16 -4.00 -15.68
CA ALA A 108 7.59 -3.41 -14.42
C ALA A 108 8.89 -4.08 -13.94
N GLU A 109 8.98 -5.40 -14.01
CA GLU A 109 10.19 -6.14 -13.63
C GLU A 109 11.40 -5.79 -14.48
N ASP A 110 11.25 -5.70 -15.81
CA ASP A 110 12.33 -5.33 -16.71
C ASP A 110 12.88 -3.93 -16.38
N HIS A 111 11.99 -2.99 -16.03
CA HIS A 111 12.40 -1.67 -15.59
C HIS A 111 13.03 -1.67 -14.20
N TYR A 112 12.52 -2.47 -13.27
CA TYR A 112 13.14 -2.66 -11.96
C TYR A 112 14.57 -3.17 -12.11
N ARG A 113 14.78 -4.21 -12.92
CA ARG A 113 16.11 -4.78 -13.20
C ARG A 113 17.06 -3.76 -13.82
N ARG A 114 16.58 -2.88 -14.70
CA ARG A 114 17.41 -1.80 -15.28
C ARG A 114 17.84 -0.76 -14.24
N ILE A 115 17.02 -0.50 -13.22
CA ILE A 115 17.33 0.51 -12.19
C ILE A 115 18.26 -0.06 -11.13
N PHE A 116 17.92 -1.24 -10.59
CA PHE A 116 18.58 -1.83 -9.43
C PHE A 116 19.61 -2.91 -9.77
N GLY A 117 19.67 -3.40 -11.02
CA GLY A 117 20.62 -4.44 -11.44
C GLY A 117 20.32 -5.84 -10.92
N MET A 118 19.20 -6.02 -10.20
CA MET A 118 18.77 -7.28 -9.59
C MET A 118 17.26 -7.52 -9.83
N PRO A 119 16.78 -8.78 -9.77
CA PRO A 119 15.34 -9.04 -9.81
C PRO A 119 14.64 -8.50 -8.55
N PRO A 120 13.35 -8.13 -8.63
CA PRO A 120 12.57 -7.73 -7.47
C PRO A 120 12.27 -8.95 -6.58
N HIS A 121 12.28 -8.75 -5.26
CA HIS A 121 11.88 -9.77 -4.29
C HIS A 121 10.47 -9.55 -3.72
N THR A 122 9.91 -8.35 -3.94
CA THR A 122 8.63 -7.98 -3.34
C THR A 122 7.76 -7.11 -4.22
N HIS A 123 6.46 -7.18 -3.93
CA HIS A 123 5.41 -6.42 -4.57
C HIS A 123 4.42 -5.91 -3.53
N GLY A 124 3.76 -4.80 -3.82
CA GLY A 124 2.53 -4.46 -3.13
C GLY A 124 1.59 -3.82 -4.12
N ALA A 125 0.43 -4.43 -4.32
CA ALA A 125 -0.45 -4.10 -5.42
C ALA A 125 -1.05 -2.69 -5.35
N ALA A 126 -0.98 -1.97 -6.48
CA ALA A 126 -1.71 -0.72 -6.67
C ALA A 126 -3.20 -0.89 -6.38
N GLY A 127 -3.66 -0.19 -5.34
CA GLY A 127 -5.02 -0.24 -4.85
C GLY A 127 -5.46 -1.56 -4.20
N TRP A 128 -4.53 -2.44 -3.82
CA TRP A 128 -4.79 -3.83 -3.41
C TRP A 128 -5.65 -4.59 -4.44
N GLN A 129 -5.40 -4.34 -5.73
CA GLN A 129 -6.08 -5.00 -6.84
C GLN A 129 -5.14 -6.01 -7.47
N MET A 130 -5.60 -7.26 -7.62
CA MET A 130 -4.86 -8.34 -8.25
C MET A 130 -5.80 -9.18 -9.12
N ASN A 131 -5.27 -10.25 -9.73
CA ASN A 131 -6.02 -11.38 -10.24
C ASN A 131 -5.22 -12.67 -9.99
N GLU A 132 -5.81 -13.83 -10.30
CA GLU A 132 -5.15 -15.13 -10.13
C GLU A 132 -3.80 -15.23 -10.88
N TYR A 133 -3.73 -14.67 -12.09
CA TYR A 133 -2.51 -14.72 -12.89
C TYR A 133 -1.38 -13.92 -12.24
N ALA A 134 -1.68 -12.78 -11.63
CA ALA A 134 -0.67 -11.94 -10.99
C ALA A 134 -0.01 -12.67 -9.81
N PHE A 135 -0.79 -13.42 -9.03
CA PHE A 135 -0.23 -14.25 -7.95
C PHE A 135 0.63 -15.40 -8.49
N ILE A 136 0.24 -16.04 -9.59
CA ILE A 136 1.05 -17.07 -10.25
C ILE A 136 2.39 -16.47 -10.74
N GLU A 137 2.36 -15.27 -11.32
CA GLU A 137 3.57 -14.62 -11.83
C GLU A 137 4.53 -14.22 -10.70
N HIS A 138 4.05 -13.85 -9.51
CA HIS A 138 4.93 -13.64 -8.35
C HIS A 138 5.82 -14.86 -8.10
N ASP A 139 5.23 -16.05 -8.07
CA ASP A 139 5.98 -17.29 -7.86
C ASP A 139 6.91 -17.63 -9.03
N ALA A 140 6.48 -17.37 -10.27
CA ALA A 140 7.26 -17.62 -11.47
C ALA A 140 8.47 -16.66 -11.59
N ALA A 141 8.29 -15.41 -11.20
CA ALA A 141 9.31 -14.37 -11.20
C ALA A 141 10.25 -14.44 -9.98
N GLY A 142 9.90 -15.25 -8.97
CA GLY A 142 10.72 -15.50 -7.79
C GLY A 142 10.52 -14.51 -6.65
N TYR A 143 9.34 -13.88 -6.55
CA TYR A 143 9.02 -12.98 -5.46
C TYR A 143 8.92 -13.78 -4.17
N MET A 144 9.46 -13.24 -3.09
CA MET A 144 9.55 -13.93 -1.80
C MET A 144 8.38 -13.57 -0.88
N TYR A 145 8.00 -12.29 -0.88
CA TYR A 145 6.92 -11.75 -0.06
C TYR A 145 6.23 -10.58 -0.77
N ALA A 146 4.97 -10.31 -0.42
CA ALA A 146 4.22 -9.20 -0.99
C ALA A 146 3.17 -8.64 -0.03
N SER A 147 2.75 -7.40 -0.24
CA SER A 147 1.67 -6.74 0.48
C SER A 147 0.54 -6.36 -0.49
N ASP A 148 -0.10 -7.38 -1.06
CA ASP A 148 -1.10 -7.18 -2.11
C ASP A 148 -2.53 -7.10 -1.61
N GLY A 149 -2.72 -7.42 -0.33
CA GLY A 149 -4.03 -7.46 0.29
C GLY A 149 -4.10 -6.65 1.58
N ARG A 150 -5.33 -6.54 2.07
CA ARG A 150 -5.71 -5.76 3.23
C ARG A 150 -6.40 -6.64 4.27
N ALA A 151 -5.92 -6.64 5.51
CA ALA A 151 -6.68 -7.26 6.59
C ALA A 151 -7.96 -6.48 6.87
N LEU A 152 -9.05 -7.19 7.19
CA LEU A 152 -10.33 -6.55 7.48
C LEU A 152 -10.28 -5.71 8.77
N LEU A 153 -10.92 -4.54 8.72
CA LEU A 153 -11.09 -3.66 9.88
C LEU A 153 -12.54 -3.59 10.33
N ASN A 154 -12.74 -3.29 11.61
CA ASN A 154 -14.00 -2.81 12.15
C ASN A 154 -14.20 -1.33 11.78
N GLU A 155 -15.43 -0.81 11.95
CA GLU A 155 -15.72 0.61 11.68
C GLU A 155 -14.89 1.57 12.53
N ASP A 156 -14.51 1.14 13.74
CA ASP A 156 -13.66 1.90 14.65
C ASP A 156 -12.16 1.88 14.30
N GLY A 157 -11.79 1.28 13.16
CA GLY A 157 -10.42 1.18 12.67
C GLY A 157 -9.60 0.06 13.32
N SER A 158 -10.14 -0.64 14.33
CA SER A 158 -9.46 -1.81 14.90
C SER A 158 -9.45 -2.98 13.92
N LEU A 159 -8.44 -3.84 14.03
CA LEU A 159 -8.34 -5.05 13.23
C LEU A 159 -9.51 -5.99 13.57
N LYS A 160 -10.30 -6.38 12.57
CA LYS A 160 -11.48 -7.22 12.78
C LYS A 160 -11.12 -8.60 13.35
N GLN A 161 -9.95 -9.11 12.97
CA GLN A 161 -9.49 -10.46 13.31
C GLN A 161 -8.07 -10.37 13.86
N SER A 162 -7.90 -10.66 15.15
CA SER A 162 -6.60 -10.58 15.83
C SER A 162 -5.52 -11.49 15.23
N LYS A 163 -5.91 -12.55 14.49
CA LYS A 163 -4.99 -13.47 13.80
C LYS A 163 -4.60 -13.01 12.39
N ALA A 164 -5.21 -11.96 11.84
CA ALA A 164 -4.90 -11.52 10.49
C ALA A 164 -3.44 -11.03 10.40
N GLY A 165 -2.63 -11.63 9.56
CA GLY A 165 -1.18 -11.42 9.55
C GLY A 165 -0.55 -12.14 8.36
N PRO A 166 0.74 -12.51 8.45
CA PRO A 166 1.43 -13.26 7.41
C PRO A 166 0.67 -14.53 7.05
N TYR A 167 0.46 -14.75 5.76
CA TYR A 167 -0.26 -15.91 5.23
C TYR A 167 0.25 -16.28 3.84
N ARG A 168 -0.22 -17.41 3.31
CA ARG A 168 -0.04 -17.78 1.91
C ARG A 168 -1.38 -17.84 1.20
N ILE A 169 -1.37 -17.47 -0.06
CA ILE A 169 -2.50 -17.81 -0.93
C ILE A 169 -2.37 -19.29 -1.29
N GLN A 170 -3.45 -20.05 -1.23
CA GLN A 170 -3.45 -21.48 -1.57
C GLN A 170 -2.81 -21.74 -2.94
N GLY A 171 -1.82 -22.62 -2.95
CA GLY A 171 -1.05 -22.95 -4.16
C GLY A 171 0.06 -21.96 -4.52
N MET A 172 0.31 -20.93 -3.70
CA MET A 172 1.37 -19.94 -3.89
C MET A 172 2.48 -20.05 -2.83
N ARG A 173 3.72 -19.77 -3.22
CA ARG A 173 4.94 -19.89 -2.42
C ARG A 173 5.47 -18.57 -1.89
N HIS A 174 5.08 -17.43 -2.43
CA HIS A 174 5.38 -16.15 -1.81
C HIS A 174 4.51 -15.92 -0.56
N ILE A 175 5.03 -15.18 0.42
CA ILE A 175 4.31 -14.85 1.65
C ILE A 175 3.55 -13.54 1.46
N GLN A 176 2.25 -13.54 1.73
CA GLN A 176 1.47 -12.31 1.80
C GLN A 176 1.57 -11.72 3.21
N LEU A 177 1.95 -10.45 3.26
CA LEU A 177 2.13 -9.61 4.44
C LEU A 177 1.11 -8.45 4.32
N PRO A 178 -0.17 -8.69 4.62
CA PRO A 178 -1.24 -7.75 4.33
C PRO A 178 -1.12 -6.49 5.20
N THR A 179 -1.54 -5.35 4.68
CA THR A 179 -1.69 -4.14 5.49
C THR A 179 -2.69 -4.40 6.62
N THR A 180 -2.27 -4.18 7.87
CA THR A 180 -3.09 -4.45 9.07
C THR A 180 -3.62 -3.18 9.71
N LEU A 181 -2.87 -2.07 9.67
CA LEU A 181 -3.31 -0.80 10.23
C LEU A 181 -4.08 0.05 9.22
N PRO A 182 -5.06 0.86 9.65
CA PRO A 182 -5.70 1.86 8.80
C PRO A 182 -4.67 2.81 8.18
N THR A 183 -4.82 3.12 6.90
CA THR A 183 -4.03 4.18 6.26
C THR A 183 -4.65 5.55 6.54
N LEU A 184 -3.90 6.65 6.40
CA LEU A 184 -4.47 7.99 6.62
C LEU A 184 -5.62 8.31 5.66
N ASP A 185 -5.55 7.87 4.41
CA ASP A 185 -6.63 8.06 3.43
C ASP A 185 -7.89 7.22 3.71
N GLU A 186 -7.77 6.15 4.51
CA GLU A 186 -8.91 5.36 4.98
C GLU A 186 -9.63 5.99 6.18
N ILE A 187 -8.97 6.85 6.96
CA ILE A 187 -9.53 7.36 8.24
C ILE A 187 -9.73 8.89 8.29
N LEU A 188 -8.94 9.69 7.59
CA LEU A 188 -9.08 11.15 7.62
C LEU A 188 -10.46 11.59 7.12
N GLY A 189 -11.13 12.42 7.92
CA GLY A 189 -12.47 12.94 7.66
C GLY A 189 -13.61 12.00 8.01
N ARG A 190 -13.32 10.80 8.54
CA ARG A 190 -14.36 9.91 9.07
C ARG A 190 -14.73 10.28 10.49
N GLU A 191 -15.99 10.07 10.82
CA GLU A 191 -16.46 10.07 12.20
C GLU A 191 -16.28 8.66 12.77
N ILE A 192 -15.46 8.52 13.81
CA ILE A 192 -15.16 7.26 14.49
C ILE A 192 -15.40 7.48 15.99
N ASN A 193 -16.25 6.66 16.59
CA ASN A 193 -16.61 6.75 18.01
C ASN A 193 -17.06 8.16 18.44
N GLY A 194 -17.82 8.86 17.59
CA GLY A 194 -18.33 10.21 17.85
C GLY A 194 -17.30 11.32 17.70
N ARG A 195 -16.10 11.04 17.16
CA ARG A 195 -15.04 12.02 16.90
C ARG A 195 -14.68 12.02 15.42
N THR A 196 -14.64 13.20 14.80
CA THR A 196 -14.08 13.36 13.46
C THR A 196 -12.56 13.23 13.51
N ILE A 197 -12.01 12.32 12.70
CA ILE A 197 -10.57 12.13 12.57
C ILE A 197 -9.99 13.19 11.63
N ASP A 198 -9.02 13.95 12.10
CA ASP A 198 -8.35 15.03 11.36
C ASP A 198 -6.83 15.00 11.57
N THR A 199 -6.11 15.93 10.94
CA THR A 199 -4.64 15.96 11.02
C THR A 199 -4.09 16.24 12.42
N LYS A 200 -4.92 16.72 13.35
CA LYS A 200 -4.52 17.02 14.74
C LYS A 200 -4.61 15.79 15.63
N ASN A 201 -5.48 14.83 15.30
CA ASN A 201 -5.75 13.67 16.16
C ASN A 201 -5.44 12.31 15.52
N VAL A 202 -5.20 12.25 14.21
CA VAL A 202 -5.04 10.97 13.50
C VAL A 202 -3.82 10.17 13.97
N ALA A 203 -2.73 10.85 14.38
CA ALA A 203 -1.57 10.17 14.96
C ALA A 203 -1.91 9.51 16.30
N GLU A 204 -2.55 10.25 17.21
CA GLU A 204 -3.02 9.74 18.51
C GLU A 204 -3.93 8.53 18.32
N PHE A 205 -4.88 8.63 17.40
CA PHE A 205 -5.81 7.54 17.09
C PHE A 205 -5.10 6.25 16.66
N LEU A 206 -4.15 6.31 15.71
CA LEU A 206 -3.39 5.13 15.29
C LEU A 206 -2.47 4.59 16.40
N LEU A 207 -1.93 5.47 17.23
CA LEU A 207 -1.15 5.08 18.40
C LEU A 207 -2.00 4.35 19.44
N GLU A 208 -3.26 4.74 19.65
CA GLU A 208 -4.18 4.01 20.53
C GLU A 208 -4.45 2.59 20.02
N LEU A 209 -4.66 2.41 18.70
CA LEU A 209 -4.88 1.08 18.11
C LEU A 209 -3.67 0.16 18.37
N THR A 210 -2.47 0.68 18.12
CA THR A 210 -1.22 -0.07 18.30
C THR A 210 -0.85 -0.29 19.78
N ALA A 211 -1.31 0.56 20.69
CA ALA A 211 -1.14 0.35 22.13
C ALA A 211 -2.07 -0.74 22.68
N ARG A 212 -3.29 -0.86 22.14
CA ARG A 212 -4.29 -1.86 22.55
C ARG A 212 -4.01 -3.26 22.01
N ASP A 213 -3.42 -3.35 20.81
CA ASP A 213 -3.08 -4.62 20.14
C ASP A 213 -1.57 -4.70 19.89
N ARG A 214 -0.84 -5.22 20.89
CA ARG A 214 0.63 -5.36 20.84
C ARG A 214 1.04 -6.57 20.01
N ARG A 215 1.19 -6.37 18.71
CA ARG A 215 1.57 -7.38 17.72
C ARG A 215 2.39 -6.77 16.59
N ASP A 216 2.91 -7.59 15.69
CA ASP A 216 3.49 -7.06 14.44
C ASP A 216 2.39 -6.49 13.55
N HIS A 217 2.62 -5.26 13.07
CA HIS A 217 1.71 -4.51 12.20
C HIS A 217 2.38 -4.17 10.88
N VAL A 218 1.58 -4.12 9.81
CA VAL A 218 1.98 -3.56 8.51
C VAL A 218 1.19 -2.28 8.28
N TYR A 219 1.90 -1.16 8.17
CA TYR A 219 1.34 0.15 7.90
C TYR A 219 1.70 0.59 6.48
N THR A 220 0.70 0.99 5.70
CA THR A 220 0.87 1.49 4.33
C THR A 220 0.60 2.99 4.31
N LEU A 221 1.46 3.73 3.62
CA LEU A 221 1.38 5.18 3.49
C LEU A 221 1.77 5.63 2.09
N HIS A 222 1.53 6.89 1.79
CA HIS A 222 1.83 7.52 0.50
C HIS A 222 2.98 8.52 0.66
N ALA A 223 4.12 8.28 0.01
CA ALA A 223 5.30 9.15 0.16
C ALA A 223 5.01 10.61 -0.24
N GLU A 224 4.09 10.84 -1.16
CA GLU A 224 3.64 12.15 -1.63
C GLU A 224 2.76 12.91 -0.63
N LEU A 225 2.13 12.22 0.33
CA LEU A 225 1.29 12.85 1.36
C LEU A 225 2.05 12.88 2.70
N GLU A 226 2.34 11.70 3.26
CA GLU A 226 3.04 11.50 4.53
C GLU A 226 4.52 11.90 4.49
N GLY A 227 5.14 11.94 3.30
CA GLY A 227 6.48 12.53 3.14
C GLY A 227 6.48 14.05 2.95
N GLN A 228 5.31 14.69 2.85
CA GLN A 228 5.18 16.13 2.60
C GLN A 228 4.23 16.79 3.61
N LYS A 229 2.97 17.04 3.22
CA LYS A 229 2.00 17.79 4.03
C LYS A 229 1.65 17.11 5.35
N LEU A 230 1.67 15.78 5.37
CA LEU A 230 1.39 14.97 6.55
C LEU A 230 2.67 14.47 7.24
N ALA A 231 3.84 15.04 6.90
CA ALA A 231 5.11 14.70 7.55
C ALA A 231 5.08 14.87 9.08
N PRO A 232 4.48 15.92 9.66
CA PRO A 232 4.37 16.03 11.12
C PRO A 232 3.58 14.88 11.76
N VAL A 233 2.51 14.42 11.10
CA VAL A 233 1.72 13.25 11.55
C VAL A 233 2.58 12.00 11.49
N PHE A 234 3.29 11.80 10.38
CA PHE A 234 4.13 10.61 10.22
C PHE A 234 5.31 10.58 11.20
N GLU A 235 5.95 11.71 11.46
CA GLU A 235 7.01 11.83 12.47
C GLU A 235 6.48 11.51 13.88
N ALA A 236 5.28 11.97 14.22
CA ALA A 236 4.61 11.63 15.48
C ALA A 236 4.31 10.12 15.58
N LEU A 237 3.90 9.47 14.49
CA LEU A 237 3.70 8.02 14.45
C LEU A 237 5.01 7.25 14.66
N LEU A 238 6.09 7.62 13.96
CA LEU A 238 7.40 6.99 14.12
C LEU A 238 7.93 7.12 15.56
N ALA A 239 7.83 8.31 16.14
CA ALA A 239 8.20 8.55 17.53
C ALA A 239 7.33 7.76 18.51
N GLY A 240 6.01 7.79 18.31
CA GLY A 240 5.04 7.11 19.16
C GLY A 240 5.18 5.59 19.13
N TRP A 241 5.35 4.99 17.96
CA TRP A 241 5.58 3.55 17.84
C TRP A 241 6.88 3.12 18.52
N LYS A 242 7.97 3.90 18.39
CA LYS A 242 9.20 3.64 19.15
C LYS A 242 8.98 3.74 20.65
N ALA A 243 8.24 4.75 21.12
CA ALA A 243 7.91 4.91 22.53
C ALA A 243 7.04 3.75 23.06
N GLN A 244 6.19 3.17 22.22
CA GLN A 244 5.44 1.94 22.52
C GLN A 244 6.30 0.66 22.44
N GLY A 245 7.59 0.77 22.12
CA GLY A 245 8.53 -0.36 22.06
C GLY A 245 8.53 -1.12 20.74
N TYR A 246 7.89 -0.60 19.69
CA TYR A 246 7.96 -1.22 18.36
C TYR A 246 9.32 -1.01 17.72
N ARG A 247 9.78 -2.06 17.02
CA ARG A 247 10.87 -1.95 16.04
C ARG A 247 10.25 -1.55 14.70
N LEU A 248 10.73 -0.44 14.14
CA LEU A 248 10.33 0.04 12.83
C LEU A 248 11.11 -0.73 11.75
N ALA A 249 10.44 -1.69 11.12
CA ALA A 249 11.04 -2.70 10.25
C ALA A 249 10.51 -2.60 8.81
N SER A 250 11.32 -3.04 7.84
CA SER A 250 10.87 -3.24 6.46
C SER A 250 10.04 -4.52 6.32
N MET A 251 9.42 -4.69 5.16
CA MET A 251 8.74 -5.94 4.81
C MET A 251 9.74 -7.08 4.62
N ALA A 252 10.94 -6.81 4.10
CA ALA A 252 12.04 -7.78 4.09
C ALA A 252 12.37 -8.29 5.51
N ASP A 253 12.53 -7.37 6.48
CA ASP A 253 12.79 -7.73 7.87
C ASP A 253 11.66 -8.58 8.47
N TYR A 254 10.41 -8.29 8.10
CA TYR A 254 9.25 -9.05 8.56
C TYR A 254 9.18 -10.43 7.89
N TYR A 255 9.46 -10.52 6.59
CA TYR A 255 9.59 -11.78 5.86
C TYR A 255 10.65 -12.67 6.50
N GLU A 256 11.85 -12.14 6.78
CA GLU A 256 12.93 -12.88 7.42
C GLU A 256 12.53 -13.43 8.80
N LYS A 257 11.70 -12.70 9.56
CA LYS A 257 11.16 -13.16 10.84
C LYS A 257 10.20 -14.35 10.70
N VAL A 258 9.45 -14.44 9.60
CA VAL A 258 8.30 -15.37 9.47
C VAL A 258 8.47 -16.45 8.41
N LYS A 259 9.47 -16.38 7.54
CA LYS A 259 9.61 -17.27 6.37
C LYS A 259 9.68 -18.76 6.68
N ASP A 260 10.24 -19.11 7.84
CA ASP A 260 10.41 -20.49 8.29
C ASP A 260 9.28 -20.94 9.25
N GLN A 261 8.29 -20.08 9.50
CA GLN A 261 7.17 -20.40 10.38
C GLN A 261 6.05 -21.13 9.59
N PRO A 262 5.25 -21.99 10.26
CA PRO A 262 4.04 -22.52 9.66
C PRO A 262 3.02 -21.37 9.50
N LEU A 263 2.78 -20.96 8.26
CA LEU A 263 1.83 -19.90 7.93
C LEU A 263 0.49 -20.49 7.47
N PRO A 264 -0.64 -19.86 7.84
CA PRO A 264 -1.95 -20.29 7.35
C PRO A 264 -2.08 -20.03 5.84
N GLU A 265 -2.86 -20.89 5.17
CA GLU A 265 -3.19 -20.73 3.75
C GLU A 265 -4.65 -20.37 3.58
N TYR A 266 -4.92 -19.36 2.76
CA TYR A 266 -6.29 -18.93 2.44
C TYR A 266 -6.47 -18.83 0.92
N PRO A 267 -7.69 -19.05 0.39
CA PRO A 267 -7.96 -18.77 -1.01
C PRO A 267 -7.85 -17.26 -1.29
N VAL A 268 -7.83 -16.88 -2.56
CA VAL A 268 -7.96 -15.46 -2.94
C VAL A 268 -9.34 -14.96 -2.54
N GLN A 269 -9.39 -13.87 -1.78
CA GLN A 269 -10.62 -13.28 -1.26
C GLN A 269 -10.78 -11.82 -1.71
N TRP A 270 -12.02 -11.42 -1.96
CA TRP A 270 -12.38 -10.04 -2.30
C TRP A 270 -13.38 -9.50 -1.29
N GLY A 271 -13.14 -8.30 -0.79
CA GLY A 271 -13.99 -7.67 0.21
C GLY A 271 -13.87 -6.17 0.21
N GLU A 272 -14.65 -5.52 1.06
CA GLU A 272 -14.61 -4.08 1.28
C GLU A 272 -14.03 -3.79 2.66
N VAL A 273 -13.41 -2.63 2.82
CA VAL A 273 -12.89 -2.14 4.10
C VAL A 273 -13.44 -0.75 4.39
N PRO A 274 -13.76 -0.43 5.66
CA PRO A 274 -14.27 0.88 6.03
C PRO A 274 -13.35 2.02 5.56
N GLY A 275 -13.96 3.09 5.03
CA GLY A 275 -13.22 4.26 4.52
C GLY A 275 -12.70 4.13 3.08
N ARG A 276 -12.85 2.96 2.45
CA ARG A 276 -12.42 2.73 1.07
C ARG A 276 -13.59 2.31 0.19
N SER A 277 -13.58 2.79 -1.05
CA SER A 277 -14.63 2.47 -2.02
C SER A 277 -14.29 1.25 -2.87
N GLY A 278 -15.24 0.32 -2.95
CA GLY A 278 -15.15 -0.85 -3.82
C GLY A 278 -14.35 -2.00 -3.22
N GLN A 279 -14.39 -3.13 -3.92
CA GLN A 279 -13.76 -4.35 -3.47
C GLN A 279 -12.27 -4.39 -3.79
N LEU A 280 -11.50 -5.01 -2.91
CA LEU A 280 -10.06 -5.22 -3.00
C LEU A 280 -9.69 -6.62 -2.48
N ILE A 281 -8.44 -7.04 -2.66
CA ILE A 281 -7.92 -8.27 -2.07
C ILE A 281 -7.91 -8.12 -0.54
N VAL A 282 -8.69 -8.94 0.15
CA VAL A 282 -8.77 -8.93 1.62
C VAL A 282 -8.19 -10.21 2.20
N LEU A 283 -7.78 -10.13 3.47
CA LEU A 283 -7.60 -11.29 4.33
C LEU A 283 -8.76 -11.37 5.32
N ASP A 284 -9.60 -12.38 5.16
CA ASP A 284 -10.63 -12.82 6.09
C ASP A 284 -10.26 -14.21 6.61
N THR A 285 -9.87 -14.28 7.89
CA THR A 285 -9.38 -15.51 8.54
C THR A 285 -10.49 -16.43 9.08
N GLN A 286 -11.77 -16.16 8.79
CA GLN A 286 -12.90 -16.94 9.34
C GLN A 286 -13.47 -17.99 8.38
N GLN A 287 -12.81 -18.27 7.25
CA GLN A 287 -13.21 -19.33 6.31
C GLN A 287 -12.79 -20.73 6.75
#